data_AF-A0A0A8WTP8-F1
#
_entry.id   AF-A0A0A8WTP8-F1
#
_cell.length_a   1.000
_cell.length_b   1.000
_cell.length_c   1.000
_cell.angle_alpha   90.00
_cell.angle_beta   90.00
_cell.angle_gamma   90.00
#
_symmetry.space_group_name_H-M   'P 1'
#
loop_
_entity.id
_entity.type
_entity.pdbx_description
1 polymer ?
#
loop_
_entity_poly.entity_id
_entity_poly.type
_entity_poly.pdbx_seq_one_letter_code
_entity_poly.pdbx_strand_id
1 'polypeptide(L)'
;MANIAQILTLGIAISAIAATAQGESYSWTDNSGTTHFTDDPGTIPKKFRKKISVRESIEGTPDAPPPEVTPQSSPETKAAEVNPEDRKKAIREEELQRHKKSLKSLESDVARRKDDLKLRRIESAQMPRSGPQTVRDIRQHRGQLMEINRMEEQIEATKKKIVELGGQP
;
A
#
# COMPACT_ATOMS: atom_id res chain seq x y z
N MET A 1 52.43 -17.83 15.34
CA MET A 1 51.84 -18.50 14.17
C MET A 1 50.51 -19.11 14.62
N ALA A 2 49.40 -18.37 14.51
CA ALA A 2 48.10 -18.92 14.90
C ALA A 2 47.73 -20.06 13.94
N ASN A 3 47.40 -21.22 14.48
CA ASN A 3 47.17 -22.43 13.69
C ASN A 3 45.97 -22.19 12.77
N ILE A 4 46.16 -22.35 11.46
CA ILE A 4 45.11 -22.22 10.44
C ILE A 4 43.88 -23.09 10.79
N ALA A 5 44.09 -24.19 11.53
CA ALA A 5 43.04 -25.01 12.13
C ALA A 5 42.08 -24.22 13.05
N GLN A 6 42.56 -23.31 13.90
CA GLN A 6 41.72 -22.50 14.80
C GLN A 6 40.88 -21.44 14.05
N ILE A 7 41.43 -20.86 12.98
CA ILE A 7 40.72 -19.86 12.16
C ILE A 7 39.59 -20.53 11.36
N LEU A 8 39.81 -21.77 10.89
CA LEU A 8 38.78 -22.56 10.20
C LEU A 8 37.67 -23.05 11.15
N THR A 9 37.99 -23.43 12.39
CA THR A 9 36.96 -23.81 13.38
C THR A 9 36.10 -22.61 13.79
N LEU A 10 36.69 -21.42 13.94
CA LEU A 10 35.96 -20.20 14.30
C LEU A 10 35.05 -19.73 13.16
N GLY A 11 35.48 -19.87 11.90
CA GLY A 11 34.66 -19.53 10.72
C GLY A 11 33.42 -20.41 10.55
N ILE A 12 33.52 -21.71 10.84
CA ILE A 12 32.39 -22.65 10.78
C ILE A 12 31.39 -22.41 11.92
N ALA A 13 31.87 -22.04 13.11
CA ALA A 13 31.00 -21.74 14.25
C ALA A 13 30.16 -20.45 14.06
N ILE A 14 30.66 -19.45 13.33
CA ILE A 14 29.94 -18.20 13.06
C ILE A 14 28.83 -18.39 12.02
N SER A 15 28.96 -19.36 11.11
CA SER A 15 27.95 -19.63 10.08
C SER A 15 26.68 -20.33 10.60
N ALA A 16 26.68 -20.84 11.83
CA ALA A 16 25.57 -21.62 12.40
C ALA A 16 24.50 -20.78 13.10
N ILE A 17 24.62 -19.45 13.13
CA ILE A 17 23.65 -18.53 13.78
C ILE A 17 22.82 -17.77 12.73
N ALA A 18 22.48 -18.42 11.61
CA ALA A 18 21.39 -17.96 10.76
C ALA A 18 20.07 -18.43 11.39
N ALA A 19 19.68 -17.81 12.51
CA ALA A 19 18.38 -18.05 13.11
C ALA A 19 17.30 -17.67 12.10
N THR A 20 16.47 -18.64 11.72
CA THR A 20 15.30 -18.43 10.88
C THR A 20 14.32 -17.54 11.63
N ALA A 21 14.27 -16.26 11.26
CA ALA A 21 13.21 -15.36 11.71
C ALA A 21 11.90 -15.83 11.04
N GLN A 22 11.20 -16.74 11.70
CA GLN A 22 9.83 -17.12 11.36
C GLN A 22 8.93 -15.93 11.73
N GLY A 23 8.70 -15.05 10.76
CA GLY A 23 7.70 -14.00 10.86
C GLY A 23 6.35 -14.57 10.43
N GLU A 24 5.41 -14.70 11.36
CA GLU A 24 4.02 -15.00 11.01
C GLU A 24 3.40 -13.75 10.39
N SER A 25 3.27 -13.73 9.06
CA SER A 25 2.54 -12.66 8.37
C SER A 25 1.05 -12.99 8.34
N TYR A 26 0.25 -12.14 8.98
CA TYR A 26 -1.20 -12.28 9.05
C TYR A 26 -1.86 -11.50 7.91
N SER A 27 -2.84 -12.13 7.27
CA SER A 27 -3.66 -11.45 6.26
C SER A 27 -5.14 -11.46 6.64
N TRP A 28 -5.83 -10.36 6.35
CA TRP A 28 -7.28 -10.28 6.49
C TRP A 28 -7.88 -9.41 5.39
N THR A 29 -9.04 -9.83 4.90
CA THR A 29 -9.83 -9.06 3.94
C THR A 29 -10.87 -8.25 4.70
N ASP A 30 -10.86 -6.93 4.51
CA ASP A 30 -11.84 -6.05 5.11
C ASP A 30 -13.21 -6.12 4.41
N ASN A 31 -14.23 -5.44 4.97
CA ASN A 31 -15.57 -5.41 4.39
C ASN A 31 -15.63 -4.71 3.01
N SER A 32 -14.59 -3.96 2.65
CA SER A 32 -14.43 -3.36 1.32
C SER A 32 -13.69 -4.28 0.33
N GLY A 33 -13.39 -5.53 0.71
CA GLY A 33 -12.71 -6.49 -0.17
C GLY A 33 -11.21 -6.25 -0.33
N THR A 34 -10.61 -5.34 0.46
CA THR A 34 -9.18 -5.07 0.43
C THR A 34 -8.46 -6.02 1.39
N THR A 35 -7.45 -6.73 0.89
CA THR A 35 -6.61 -7.62 1.70
C THR A 35 -5.44 -6.85 2.30
N HIS A 36 -5.36 -6.85 3.63
CA HIS A 36 -4.29 -6.24 4.41
C HIS A 36 -3.34 -7.31 4.91
N PHE A 37 -2.05 -6.96 5.06
CA PHE A 37 -1.01 -7.81 5.62
C PHE A 37 -0.37 -7.11 6.82
N THR A 38 -0.17 -7.82 7.93
CA THR A 38 0.50 -7.31 9.14
C THR A 38 1.34 -8.41 9.76
N ASP A 39 2.49 -8.04 10.32
CA ASP A 39 3.31 -8.94 11.14
C ASP A 39 2.97 -8.79 12.64
N ASP A 40 2.15 -7.80 13.02
CA ASP A 40 1.64 -7.62 14.38
C ASP A 40 0.14 -7.99 14.46
N PRO A 41 -0.24 -9.06 15.17
CA PRO A 41 -1.65 -9.45 15.33
C PRO A 41 -2.46 -8.45 16.19
N GLY A 42 -1.78 -7.56 16.92
CA GLY A 42 -2.39 -6.49 17.72
C GLY A 42 -3.08 -5.41 16.88
N THR A 43 -2.57 -5.13 15.68
CA THR A 43 -3.12 -4.13 14.75
C THR A 43 -4.38 -4.60 14.04
N ILE A 44 -4.64 -5.92 14.04
CA ILE A 44 -5.84 -6.52 13.45
C ILE A 44 -7.06 -6.10 14.29
N PRO A 45 -8.04 -5.39 13.72
CA PRO A 45 -9.25 -5.01 14.45
C PRO A 45 -9.98 -6.25 14.97
N LYS A 46 -10.48 -6.20 16.22
CA LYS A 46 -11.11 -7.34 16.92
C LYS A 46 -12.17 -8.09 16.08
N LYS A 47 -12.84 -7.38 15.15
CA LYS A 47 -13.86 -7.92 14.23
C LYS A 47 -13.31 -8.91 13.19
N PHE A 48 -12.04 -8.79 12.80
CA PHE A 48 -11.41 -9.60 11.76
C PHE A 48 -10.49 -10.70 12.29
N ARG A 49 -10.20 -10.71 13.61
CA ARG A 49 -9.33 -11.72 14.25
C ARG A 49 -9.84 -13.16 14.14
N LYS A 50 -11.14 -13.37 13.93
CA LYS A 50 -11.75 -14.71 13.75
C LYS A 50 -11.70 -15.24 12.31
N LYS A 51 -11.25 -14.42 11.33
CA LYS A 51 -11.20 -14.76 9.89
C LYS A 51 -9.78 -14.62 9.34
N ILE A 52 -8.77 -14.89 10.17
CA ILE A 52 -7.37 -14.83 9.77
C ILE A 52 -7.03 -16.12 9.04
N SER A 53 -6.44 -16.02 7.86
CA SER A 53 -5.68 -17.11 7.23
C SER A 53 -4.22 -16.87 7.58
N VAL A 54 -3.68 -17.72 8.47
CA VAL A 54 -2.25 -17.75 8.77
C VAL A 54 -1.59 -18.45 7.59
N ARG A 55 -0.74 -17.72 6.84
CA ARG A 55 0.14 -18.36 5.86
C ARG A 55 1.44 -18.67 6.59
N GLU A 56 1.66 -19.94 6.90
CA GLU A 56 2.99 -20.40 7.29
C GLU A 56 3.96 -20.12 6.14
N SER A 57 5.16 -19.64 6.51
CA SER A 57 6.20 -19.20 5.60
C SER A 57 6.56 -20.30 4.59
N ILE A 58 6.82 -19.87 3.36
CA ILE A 58 7.05 -20.68 2.17
C ILE A 58 8.19 -21.70 2.39
N GLU A 59 7.84 -22.96 2.64
CA GLU A 59 8.64 -24.11 2.22
C GLU A 59 8.02 -24.65 0.92
N GLY A 60 8.83 -24.73 -0.12
CA GLY A 60 8.37 -25.09 -1.46
C GLY A 60 7.99 -26.55 -1.58
N THR A 61 6.73 -26.80 -1.93
CA THR A 61 6.30 -27.99 -2.69
C THR A 61 5.03 -27.64 -3.49
N PRO A 62 4.94 -28.02 -4.78
CA PRO A 62 3.75 -27.78 -5.59
C PRO A 62 2.66 -28.82 -5.28
N ASP A 63 1.42 -28.43 -5.55
CA ASP A 63 0.16 -29.19 -5.49
C ASP A 63 -0.53 -29.37 -4.12
N ALA A 64 -1.58 -28.58 -3.92
CA ALA A 64 -2.85 -29.05 -3.36
C ALA A 64 -4.00 -28.20 -3.95
N PRO A 65 -5.07 -28.81 -4.49
CA PRO A 65 -6.19 -28.06 -5.06
C PRO A 65 -6.93 -27.27 -3.97
N PRO A 66 -7.59 -26.14 -4.33
CA PRO A 66 -8.32 -25.33 -3.36
C PRO A 66 -9.37 -26.18 -2.63
N PRO A 67 -9.48 -26.13 -1.29
CA PRO A 67 -10.60 -26.74 -0.60
C PRO A 67 -11.88 -26.03 -1.06
N GLU A 68 -12.76 -26.82 -1.65
CA GLU A 68 -14.13 -26.48 -1.98
C GLU A 68 -14.85 -26.07 -0.68
N VAL A 69 -15.01 -24.76 -0.46
CA VAL A 69 -15.77 -24.24 0.68
C VAL A 69 -17.25 -24.39 0.33
N THR A 70 -17.81 -25.52 0.71
CA THR A 70 -19.25 -25.70 0.87
C THR A 70 -19.82 -24.54 1.71
N PRO A 71 -20.90 -23.87 1.28
CA PRO A 71 -21.52 -22.83 2.06
C PRO A 71 -22.29 -23.46 3.23
N GLN A 72 -21.60 -23.69 4.34
CA GLN A 72 -22.22 -24.11 5.59
C GLN A 72 -22.86 -22.89 6.25
N SER A 73 -24.19 -22.88 6.15
CA SER A 73 -25.14 -21.98 6.79
C SER A 73 -24.78 -21.67 8.26
N SER A 74 -24.78 -20.39 8.63
CA SER A 74 -24.85 -19.92 10.01
C SER A 74 -25.26 -18.44 10.05
N PRO A 75 -25.86 -17.98 11.15
CA PRO A 75 -27.22 -18.24 11.59
C PRO A 75 -28.10 -16.99 11.36
N GLU A 76 -29.42 -17.16 11.42
CA GLU A 76 -30.44 -16.11 11.44
C GLU A 76 -30.04 -14.95 12.36
N THR A 77 -29.42 -13.92 11.77
CA THR A 77 -29.48 -12.59 12.33
C THR A 77 -30.76 -12.01 11.79
N LYS A 78 -31.75 -11.84 12.68
CA LYS A 78 -32.98 -11.08 12.46
C LYS A 78 -32.66 -9.85 11.60
N ALA A 79 -32.86 -10.00 10.30
CA ALA A 79 -32.67 -8.93 9.35
C ALA A 79 -33.80 -7.97 9.63
N ALA A 80 -33.50 -6.87 10.33
CA ALA A 80 -34.14 -5.63 9.94
C ALA A 80 -33.87 -5.53 8.44
N GLU A 81 -34.93 -5.66 7.66
CA GLU A 81 -34.93 -5.66 6.21
C GLU A 81 -34.43 -4.28 5.74
N VAL A 82 -33.11 -4.09 5.79
CA VAL A 82 -32.45 -2.94 5.18
C VAL A 82 -32.64 -3.13 3.70
N ASN A 83 -33.47 -2.27 3.13
CA ASN A 83 -33.78 -2.25 1.71
C ASN A 83 -32.47 -2.38 0.91
N PRO A 84 -32.36 -3.32 -0.05
CA PRO A 84 -31.17 -3.47 -0.88
C PRO A 84 -30.73 -2.14 -1.53
N GLU A 85 -31.65 -1.20 -1.75
CA GLU A 85 -31.35 0.15 -2.24
C GLU A 85 -30.64 1.03 -1.20
N ASP A 86 -30.99 0.93 0.08
CA ASP A 86 -30.30 1.68 1.15
C ASP A 86 -28.87 1.19 1.34
N ARG A 87 -28.64 -0.12 1.18
CA ARG A 87 -27.29 -0.70 1.21
C ARG A 87 -26.43 -0.18 0.05
N LYS A 88 -26.98 -0.14 -1.17
CA LYS A 88 -26.27 0.40 -2.34
C LYS A 88 -25.93 1.89 -2.17
N LYS A 89 -26.87 2.69 -1.63
CA LYS A 89 -26.63 4.10 -1.33
C LYS A 89 -25.54 4.30 -0.29
N ALA A 90 -25.51 3.50 0.77
CA ALA A 90 -24.46 3.57 1.79
C ALA A 90 -23.06 3.25 1.22
N ILE A 91 -22.95 2.23 0.37
CA ILE A 91 -21.69 1.88 -0.31
C ILE A 91 -21.25 3.03 -1.24
N ARG A 92 -22.18 3.57 -2.04
CA ARG A 92 -21.90 4.70 -2.94
C ARG A 92 -21.42 5.94 -2.19
N GLU A 93 -22.06 6.27 -1.07
CA GLU A 93 -21.65 7.41 -0.23
C GLU A 93 -20.26 7.16 0.38
N GLU A 94 -19.97 5.94 0.83
CA GLU A 94 -18.63 5.60 1.34
C GLU A 94 -17.56 5.75 0.25
N GLU A 95 -17.82 5.25 -0.97
CA GLU A 95 -16.92 5.42 -2.12
C GLU A 95 -16.73 6.90 -2.48
N LEU A 96 -17.79 7.69 -2.48
CA LEU A 96 -17.74 9.13 -2.73
C LEU A 96 -16.84 9.84 -1.70
N GLN A 97 -16.99 9.50 -0.42
CA GLN A 97 -16.15 10.05 0.64
C GLN A 97 -14.69 9.63 0.51
N ARG A 98 -14.42 8.37 0.12
CA ARG A 98 -13.05 7.90 -0.15
C ARG A 98 -12.41 8.69 -1.30
N HIS A 99 -13.13 8.87 -2.41
CA HIS A 99 -12.63 9.63 -3.55
C HIS A 99 -12.43 11.12 -3.22
N LYS A 100 -13.33 11.76 -2.46
CA LYS A 100 -13.16 13.15 -2.01
C LYS A 100 -11.93 13.33 -1.10
N LYS A 101 -11.71 12.39 -0.17
CA LYS A 101 -10.50 12.41 0.68
C LYS A 101 -9.23 12.24 -0.16
N SER A 102 -9.25 11.29 -1.10
CA SER A 102 -8.14 11.06 -2.03
C SER A 102 -7.83 12.32 -2.84
N LEU A 103 -8.86 12.95 -3.43
CA LEU A 103 -8.75 14.18 -4.20
C LEU A 103 -8.05 15.29 -3.39
N LYS A 104 -8.51 15.53 -2.16
CA LYS A 104 -7.92 16.55 -1.28
C LYS A 104 -6.45 16.27 -0.96
N SER A 105 -6.09 15.01 -0.72
CA SER A 105 -4.70 14.61 -0.48
C SER A 105 -3.84 14.90 -1.72
N LEU A 106 -4.31 14.45 -2.89
CA LEU A 106 -3.60 14.57 -4.15
C LEU A 106 -3.39 16.04 -4.57
N GLU A 107 -4.42 16.88 -4.40
CA GLU A 107 -4.32 18.33 -4.61
C GLU A 107 -3.27 18.97 -3.69
N SER A 108 -3.23 18.56 -2.42
CA SER A 108 -2.24 19.08 -1.47
C SER A 108 -0.81 18.65 -1.81
N ASP A 109 -0.62 17.42 -2.30
CA ASP A 109 0.68 16.90 -2.70
C ASP A 109 1.19 17.56 -3.99
N VAL A 110 0.30 17.78 -4.96
CA VAL A 110 0.61 18.55 -6.18
C VAL A 110 1.00 19.99 -5.83
N ALA A 111 0.27 20.65 -4.95
CA ALA A 111 0.58 22.01 -4.51
C ALA A 111 1.98 22.08 -3.88
N ARG A 112 2.27 21.18 -2.91
CA ARG A 112 3.58 21.09 -2.25
C ARG A 112 4.72 20.87 -3.24
N ARG A 113 4.55 19.94 -4.18
CA ARG A 113 5.58 19.62 -5.18
C ARG A 113 5.80 20.76 -6.17
N LYS A 114 4.74 21.47 -6.56
CA LYS A 114 4.87 22.68 -7.39
C LYS A 114 5.66 23.76 -6.68
N ASP A 115 5.43 23.95 -5.37
CA ASP A 115 6.14 24.95 -4.60
C ASP A 115 7.61 24.56 -4.34
N ASP A 116 7.91 23.29 -4.05
CA ASP A 116 9.29 22.77 -4.00
C ASP A 116 10.02 22.99 -5.34
N LEU A 117 9.34 22.72 -6.45
CA LEU A 117 9.91 22.86 -7.79
C LEU A 117 10.16 24.33 -8.16
N LYS A 118 9.30 25.26 -7.72
CA LYS A 118 9.56 26.70 -7.84
C LYS A 118 10.77 27.12 -7.00
N LEU A 119 10.88 26.63 -5.77
CA LEU A 119 11.98 26.97 -4.88
C LEU A 119 13.32 26.48 -5.45
N ARG A 120 13.39 25.23 -5.90
CA ARG A 120 14.56 24.67 -6.59
C ARG A 120 14.93 25.43 -7.85
N ARG A 121 13.95 25.95 -8.58
CA ARG A 121 14.20 26.79 -9.76
C ARG A 121 14.85 28.12 -9.37
N ILE A 122 14.44 28.73 -8.26
CA ILE A 122 15.07 29.95 -7.74
C ILE A 122 16.50 29.65 -7.25
N GLU A 123 16.68 28.56 -6.51
CA GLU A 123 17.98 28.12 -6.00
C GLU A 123 18.98 27.84 -7.14
N SER A 124 18.56 27.08 -8.15
CA SER A 124 19.37 26.79 -9.35
C SER A 124 19.64 28.00 -10.23
N ALA A 125 18.83 29.06 -10.14
CA ALA A 125 19.10 30.33 -10.82
C ALA A 125 20.18 31.16 -10.11
N GLN A 126 20.36 30.98 -8.79
CA GLN A 126 21.36 31.69 -7.98
C GLN A 126 22.73 30.97 -7.97
N MET A 127 22.77 29.66 -8.25
CA MET A 127 24.02 28.91 -8.30
C MET A 127 24.81 29.16 -9.60
N PRO A 128 26.16 29.24 -9.55
CA PRO A 128 26.99 29.38 -10.74
C PRO A 128 26.82 28.15 -11.64
N ARG A 129 26.40 28.38 -12.89
CA ARG A 129 26.17 27.34 -13.90
C ARG A 129 27.49 26.80 -14.45
N SER A 130 28.21 26.03 -13.66
CA SER A 130 29.44 25.38 -14.13
C SER A 130 29.62 24.02 -13.48
N GLY A 131 29.34 22.96 -14.25
CA GLY A 131 29.71 21.59 -13.91
C GLY A 131 28.63 20.52 -14.13
N PRO A 132 28.99 19.24 -13.91
CA PRO A 132 28.11 18.07 -14.10
C PRO A 132 26.83 18.06 -13.25
N GLN A 133 26.78 18.88 -12.19
CA GLN A 133 25.61 19.01 -11.31
C GLN A 133 24.39 19.56 -12.06
N THR A 134 24.59 20.49 -13.00
CA THR A 134 23.49 21.09 -13.79
C THR A 134 22.71 20.07 -14.61
N VAL A 135 23.37 19.05 -15.16
CA VAL A 135 22.70 17.99 -15.95
C VAL A 135 21.87 17.06 -15.06
N ARG A 136 22.36 16.75 -13.85
CA ARG A 136 21.61 15.96 -12.86
C ARG A 136 20.35 16.71 -12.41
N ASP A 137 20.48 18.00 -12.13
CA ASP A 137 19.37 18.84 -11.68
C ASP A 137 18.28 18.97 -12.76
N ILE A 138 18.67 19.16 -14.02
CA ILE A 138 17.73 19.19 -15.15
C ILE A 138 16.97 17.86 -15.28
N ARG A 139 17.66 16.72 -15.15
CA ARG A 139 17.03 15.40 -15.22
C ARG A 139 16.04 15.19 -14.07
N GLN A 140 16.43 15.56 -12.84
CA GLN A 140 15.56 15.46 -11.67
C GLN A 140 14.34 16.37 -11.80
N HIS A 141 14.55 17.61 -12.21
CA HIS A 141 13.47 18.58 -12.46
C HIS A 141 12.46 18.06 -13.49
N ARG A 142 12.95 17.51 -14.61
CA ARG A 142 12.09 16.88 -15.61
C ARG A 142 11.31 15.70 -15.03
N GLY A 143 11.94 14.86 -14.21
CA GLY A 143 11.27 13.78 -13.50
C GLY A 143 10.14 14.27 -12.60
N GLN A 144 10.39 15.31 -11.81
CA GLN A 144 9.39 15.92 -10.92
C GLN A 144 8.21 16.52 -11.70
N LEU A 145 8.46 17.17 -12.84
CA LEU A 145 7.40 17.69 -13.70
C LEU A 145 6.50 16.60 -14.26
N MET A 146 7.09 15.48 -14.72
CA MET A 146 6.30 14.34 -15.22
C MET A 146 5.41 13.75 -14.12
N GLU A 147 5.93 13.67 -12.90
CA GLU A 147 5.16 13.17 -11.75
C GLU A 147 4.02 14.13 -11.38
N ILE A 148 4.26 15.45 -11.39
CA ILE A 148 3.21 16.47 -11.21
C ILE A 148 2.11 16.30 -12.25
N ASN A 149 2.45 16.20 -13.53
CA ASN A 149 1.47 16.01 -14.60
C ASN A 149 0.66 14.72 -14.40
N ARG A 150 1.32 13.62 -14.02
CA ARG A 150 0.65 12.35 -13.72
C ARG A 150 -0.34 12.47 -12.56
N MET A 151 0.02 13.17 -11.49
CA MET A 151 -0.89 13.40 -10.37
C MET A 151 -2.06 14.32 -10.77
N GLU A 152 -1.84 15.31 -11.63
CA GLU A 152 -2.91 16.14 -12.18
C GLU A 152 -3.90 15.33 -13.02
N GLU A 153 -3.41 14.40 -13.84
CA GLU A 153 -4.27 13.45 -14.57
C GLU A 153 -5.10 12.58 -13.59
N GLN A 154 -4.50 12.12 -12.50
CA GLN A 154 -5.20 11.37 -11.46
C GLN A 154 -6.24 12.21 -10.71
N ILE A 155 -5.96 13.50 -10.47
CA ILE A 155 -6.92 14.45 -9.90
C ILE A 155 -8.14 14.54 -10.82
N GLU A 156 -7.94 14.76 -12.12
CA GLU A 156 -9.03 14.87 -13.09
C GLU A 156 -9.83 13.56 -13.23
N ALA A 157 -9.15 12.41 -13.25
CA ALA A 157 -9.81 11.11 -13.24
C ALA A 157 -10.65 10.90 -11.97
N THR A 158 -10.13 11.32 -10.81
CA THR A 158 -10.84 11.22 -9.52
C THR A 158 -12.04 12.16 -9.47
N LYS A 159 -11.91 13.40 -9.96
CA LYS A 159 -13.03 14.34 -10.09
C LYS A 159 -14.14 13.76 -10.97
N LYS A 160 -13.78 13.17 -12.11
CA LYS A 160 -14.74 12.50 -13.00
C LYS A 160 -15.47 11.38 -12.27
N LYS A 161 -14.75 10.52 -11.52
CA LYS A 161 -15.34 9.43 -10.75
C LYS A 161 -16.32 9.92 -9.67
N ILE A 162 -15.98 11.02 -8.98
CA ILE A 162 -16.87 11.68 -8.00
C ILE A 162 -18.16 12.15 -8.66
N VAL A 163 -18.07 12.75 -9.86
CA VAL A 163 -19.25 13.20 -10.62
C VAL A 163 -20.10 12.01 -11.06
N GLU A 164 -19.49 10.92 -11.56
CA GLU A 164 -20.20 9.70 -11.94
C GLU A 164 -20.95 9.08 -10.75
N LEU A 165 -20.31 9.00 -9.58
CA LEU A 165 -20.91 8.47 -8.35
C LEU A 165 -21.99 9.39 -7.77
N GLY A 166 -21.83 10.72 -7.90
CA GLY A 166 -22.80 11.70 -7.39
C GLY A 166 -23.98 11.96 -8.34
N GLY A 167 -23.84 11.66 -9.63
CA GLY A 167 -24.84 11.93 -10.68
C GLY A 167 -25.76 10.75 -11.03
N GLN A 168 -25.55 9.56 -10.46
CA GLN A 168 -26.46 8.43 -10.67
C GLN A 168 -27.70 8.53 -9.76
N PRO A 169 -28.93 8.45 -10.31
CA PRO A 169 -30.16 8.42 -9.53
C PRO A 169 -30.24 7.22 -8.57
#